data_AF-A0A497T0M1-F1
#
_entry.id   AF-A0A497T0M1-F1
#
_cell.length_a   1.000
_cell.length_b   1.000
_cell.length_c   1.000
_cell.angle_alpha   90.00
_cell.angle_beta   90.00
_cell.angle_gamma   90.00
#
_symmetry.space_group_name_H-M   'P 1'
#
loop_
_entity.id
_entity.type
_entity.pdbx_description
1 polymer ?
#
loop_
_entity_poly.entity_id
_entity_poly.type
_entity_poly.pdbx_seq_one_letter_code
_entity_poly.pdbx_strand_id
1 'polypeptide(L)'
;MGITEREIKKIENVVREELKNPEMITHDFNHCERVAAGAKWFVRILGGTKEEEKLGYVAGLLHDIVRPATEKIDHAVLSARKAEKILKEVGLSEETIKKIVLPVQDHRRPVSWISPLHQSVYLADKILEQMGAYIIFRRCVFVGECVDYKDKPFLWSIEHQFKKRLEKFDKNAFPSRFHRLVEYQYQWPEKFLEFLKERRKWAVRLGRKGYEIGKERSLGVDDFIKNFQPEDRESEEIRREALNYINGKKFKEFEGLIRFYKINY
;
A
#
# COMPACT_ATOMS: atom_id res chain seq x y z
N MET A 1 -9.37 -20.04 20.11
CA MET A 1 -10.59 -19.50 19.48
C MET A 1 -10.15 -18.47 18.45
N GLY A 2 -10.73 -18.49 17.24
CA GLY A 2 -10.40 -17.53 16.18
C GLY A 2 -11.10 -16.18 16.38
N ILE A 3 -10.68 -15.17 15.63
CA ILE A 3 -11.29 -13.84 15.64
C ILE A 3 -12.67 -13.88 14.97
N THR A 4 -13.64 -13.23 15.61
CA THR A 4 -15.03 -13.15 15.15
C THR A 4 -15.26 -11.94 14.24
N GLU A 5 -16.29 -12.01 13.38
CA GLU A 5 -16.68 -10.87 12.53
C GLU A 5 -17.06 -9.63 13.35
N ARG A 6 -17.64 -9.83 14.55
CA ARG A 6 -17.98 -8.73 15.46
C ARG A 6 -16.73 -8.01 15.96
N GLU A 7 -15.66 -8.73 16.28
CA GLU A 7 -14.38 -8.14 16.71
C GLU A 7 -13.70 -7.43 15.55
N ILE A 8 -13.68 -8.02 14.35
CA ILE A 8 -13.17 -7.36 13.13
C ILE A 8 -13.91 -6.05 12.90
N LYS A 9 -15.25 -6.04 13.03
CA LYS A 9 -16.04 -4.83 12.81
C LYS A 9 -15.75 -3.73 13.84
N LYS A 10 -15.53 -4.11 15.11
CA LYS A 10 -15.09 -3.16 16.14
C LYS A 10 -13.74 -2.53 15.77
N ILE A 11 -12.78 -3.35 15.32
CA ILE A 11 -11.46 -2.88 14.90
C ILE A 11 -11.59 -1.93 13.70
N GLU A 12 -12.35 -2.29 12.66
CA GLU A 12 -12.60 -1.41 11.51
C GLU A 12 -13.12 -0.03 11.93
N ASN A 13 -14.06 0.02 12.87
CA ASN A 13 -14.61 1.27 13.37
C ASN A 13 -13.55 2.09 14.12
N VAL A 14 -12.73 1.45 14.96
CA VAL A 14 -11.62 2.13 15.65
C VAL A 14 -10.63 2.70 14.64
N VAL A 15 -10.21 1.91 13.64
CA VAL A 15 -9.27 2.38 12.60
C VAL A 15 -9.87 3.54 11.80
N ARG A 16 -11.16 3.47 11.45
CA ARG A 16 -11.86 4.54 10.72
C ARG A 16 -11.89 5.85 11.50
N GLU A 17 -12.13 5.79 12.81
CA GLU A 17 -12.11 6.99 13.66
C GLU A 17 -10.70 7.54 13.85
N GLU A 18 -9.70 6.69 14.09
CA GLU A 18 -8.29 7.11 14.20
C GLU A 18 -7.77 7.76 12.91
N LEU A 19 -8.20 7.24 11.75
CA LEU A 19 -7.82 7.73 10.42
C LEU A 19 -8.83 8.69 9.80
N LYS A 20 -9.75 9.25 10.59
CA LYS A 20 -10.71 10.26 10.11
C LYS A 20 -10.03 11.55 9.68
N ASN A 21 -8.97 11.93 10.39
CA ASN A 21 -8.12 13.08 10.11
C ASN A 21 -6.65 12.64 10.16
N PRO A 22 -6.19 11.83 9.18
CA PRO A 22 -4.83 11.30 9.22
C PRO A 22 -3.84 12.46 9.10
N GLU A 23 -2.57 12.26 9.46
CA GLU A 23 -1.54 13.28 9.22
C GLU A 23 -1.22 13.42 7.73
N MET A 24 -1.38 12.33 6.97
CA MET A 24 -1.24 12.28 5.51
C MET A 24 -2.45 11.58 4.88
N ILE A 25 -3.13 12.21 3.93
CA ILE A 25 -4.27 11.65 3.18
C ILE A 25 -3.87 10.43 2.35
N THR A 26 -2.59 10.30 2.02
CA THR A 26 -2.02 9.10 1.38
C THR A 26 -1.98 7.86 2.27
N HIS A 27 -2.31 8.01 3.55
CA HIS A 27 -2.38 6.95 4.55
C HIS A 27 -3.73 7.01 5.30
N ASP A 28 -4.79 7.37 4.55
CA ASP A 28 -6.16 7.33 5.04
C ASP A 28 -6.67 5.89 5.24
N PHE A 29 -7.93 5.78 5.66
CA PHE A 29 -8.59 4.49 5.84
C PHE A 29 -8.60 3.64 4.56
N ASN A 30 -8.77 4.26 3.38
CA ASN A 30 -8.84 3.52 2.11
C ASN A 30 -7.51 2.82 1.79
N HIS A 31 -6.38 3.47 2.07
CA HIS A 31 -5.07 2.82 1.99
C HIS A 31 -4.97 1.59 2.90
N CYS A 32 -5.33 1.74 4.18
CA CYS A 32 -5.27 0.63 5.14
C CYS A 32 -6.24 -0.51 4.76
N GLU A 33 -7.42 -0.20 4.25
CA GLU A 33 -8.41 -1.17 3.79
C GLU A 33 -7.92 -1.95 2.55
N ARG A 34 -7.25 -1.30 1.59
CA ARG A 34 -6.65 -2.00 0.45
C ARG A 34 -5.46 -2.87 0.85
N VAL A 35 -4.61 -2.41 1.77
CA VAL A 35 -3.55 -3.27 2.34
C VAL A 35 -4.16 -4.47 3.07
N ALA A 36 -5.24 -4.27 3.83
CA ALA A 36 -5.96 -5.35 4.50
C ALA A 36 -6.53 -6.39 3.52
N ALA A 37 -7.20 -5.94 2.46
CA ALA A 37 -7.70 -6.80 1.39
C ALA A 37 -6.56 -7.54 0.68
N GLY A 38 -5.45 -6.85 0.41
CA GLY A 38 -4.24 -7.42 -0.17
C GLY A 38 -3.58 -8.47 0.73
N ALA A 39 -3.46 -8.20 2.02
CA ALA A 39 -2.86 -9.11 2.99
C ALA A 39 -3.70 -10.38 3.12
N LYS A 40 -5.02 -10.25 3.27
CA LYS A 40 -5.96 -11.38 3.19
C LYS A 40 -5.77 -12.21 1.92
N TRP A 41 -5.68 -11.54 0.77
CA TRP A 41 -5.47 -12.20 -0.52
C TRP A 41 -4.12 -12.93 -0.57
N PHE A 42 -3.03 -12.34 -0.09
CA PHE A 42 -1.73 -12.99 -0.05
C PHE A 42 -1.74 -14.22 0.87
N VAL A 43 -2.35 -14.15 2.05
CA VAL A 43 -2.52 -15.32 2.92
C VAL A 43 -3.18 -16.47 2.16
N ARG A 44 -4.27 -16.20 1.45
CA ARG A 44 -4.99 -17.19 0.64
C ARG A 44 -4.11 -17.80 -0.45
N ILE A 45 -3.43 -16.96 -1.24
CA ILE A 45 -2.58 -17.39 -2.35
C ILE A 45 -1.36 -18.20 -1.89
N LEU A 46 -0.91 -17.94 -0.67
CA LEU A 46 0.18 -18.64 -0.01
C LEU A 46 -0.27 -19.92 0.71
N GLY A 47 -1.56 -20.27 0.68
CA GLY A 47 -2.10 -21.49 1.27
C GLY A 47 -2.39 -21.40 2.77
N GLY A 48 -2.51 -20.19 3.33
CA GLY A 48 -2.92 -19.99 4.71
C GLY A 48 -4.39 -20.36 4.95
N THR A 49 -4.74 -20.52 6.21
CA THR A 49 -6.08 -20.87 6.68
C THR A 49 -7.06 -19.71 6.58
N LYS A 50 -8.37 -19.99 6.65
CA LYS A 50 -9.42 -18.95 6.71
C LYS A 50 -9.31 -18.07 7.95
N GLU A 51 -8.79 -18.60 9.04
CA GLU A 51 -8.52 -17.82 10.23
C GLU A 51 -7.35 -16.85 9.99
N GLU A 52 -6.25 -17.33 9.40
CA GLU A 52 -5.12 -16.47 9.03
C GLU A 52 -5.53 -15.40 7.99
N GLU A 53 -6.46 -15.69 7.09
CA GLU A 53 -7.02 -14.69 6.16
C GLU A 53 -7.65 -13.52 6.93
N LYS A 54 -8.38 -13.79 8.03
CA LYS A 54 -8.96 -12.77 8.90
C LYS A 54 -7.89 -12.00 9.67
N LEU A 55 -6.91 -12.71 10.22
CA LEU A 55 -5.80 -12.08 10.94
C LEU A 55 -4.96 -11.20 10.01
N GLY A 56 -4.73 -11.62 8.77
CA GLY A 56 -4.01 -10.85 7.75
C GLY A 56 -4.77 -9.58 7.36
N TYR A 57 -6.10 -9.67 7.22
CA TYR A 57 -6.95 -8.49 7.04
C TYR A 57 -6.80 -7.49 8.19
N VAL A 58 -6.92 -7.95 9.44
CA VAL A 58 -6.77 -7.08 10.61
C VAL A 58 -5.36 -6.49 10.72
N ALA A 59 -4.32 -7.26 10.44
CA ALA A 59 -2.94 -6.77 10.43
C ALA A 59 -2.76 -5.68 9.37
N GLY A 60 -3.29 -5.85 8.16
CA GLY A 60 -3.24 -4.83 7.12
C GLY A 60 -4.02 -3.55 7.48
N LEU A 61 -5.16 -3.65 8.17
CA LEU A 61 -5.89 -2.46 8.65
C LEU A 61 -5.07 -1.63 9.64
N LEU A 62 -4.26 -2.29 10.47
CA LEU A 62 -3.53 -1.67 11.58
C LEU A 62 -2.10 -1.22 11.20
N HIS A 63 -1.59 -1.62 10.03
CA HIS A 63 -0.15 -1.55 9.75
C HIS A 63 0.45 -0.13 9.77
N ASP A 64 -0.33 0.86 9.34
CA ASP A 64 0.06 2.27 9.23
C ASP A 64 -0.85 3.19 10.05
N ILE A 65 -1.50 2.65 11.10
CA ILE A 65 -2.40 3.42 11.97
C ILE A 65 -1.70 4.59 12.70
N VAL A 66 -0.38 4.54 12.83
CA VAL A 66 0.43 5.68 13.26
C VAL A 66 1.41 6.05 12.16
N ARG A 67 1.12 7.12 11.42
CA ARG A 67 1.95 7.57 10.29
C ARG A 67 2.31 9.07 10.36
N PRO A 68 3.46 9.40 10.97
CA PRO A 68 4.00 10.77 10.94
C PRO A 68 4.31 11.23 9.50
N ALA A 69 4.19 12.52 9.21
CA ALA A 69 4.49 13.12 7.91
C ALA A 69 6.01 13.28 7.65
N THR A 70 6.81 12.29 8.07
CA THR A 70 8.25 12.23 7.85
C THR A 70 8.73 10.81 7.63
N GLU A 71 9.72 10.63 6.76
CA GLU A 71 10.36 9.33 6.52
C GLU A 71 11.41 8.95 7.58
N LYS A 72 11.66 9.83 8.57
CA LYS A 72 12.72 9.70 9.57
C LYS A 72 12.33 8.85 10.77
N ILE A 73 11.03 8.67 11.02
CA ILE A 73 10.49 7.91 12.15
C ILE A 73 10.08 6.51 11.66
N ASP A 74 10.40 5.47 12.44
CA ASP A 74 9.95 4.12 12.15
C ASP A 74 8.49 3.92 12.59
N HIS A 75 7.57 4.16 11.66
CA HIS A 75 6.12 4.02 11.86
C HIS A 75 5.72 2.58 12.18
N ALA A 76 6.45 1.56 11.69
CA ALA A 76 6.02 0.16 11.87
C ALA A 76 6.00 -0.24 13.35
N VAL A 77 7.00 0.20 14.12
CA VAL A 77 7.08 -0.04 15.57
C VAL A 77 6.00 0.74 16.32
N LEU A 78 5.72 1.98 15.90
CA LEU A 78 4.67 2.80 16.52
C LEU A 78 3.27 2.24 16.26
N SER A 79 2.99 1.86 15.01
CA SER A 79 1.76 1.19 14.60
C SER A 79 1.59 -0.14 15.31
N ALA A 80 2.66 -0.94 15.47
CA ALA A 80 2.62 -2.21 16.21
C ALA A 80 2.19 -2.01 17.68
N ARG A 81 2.73 -1.01 18.36
CA ARG A 81 2.34 -0.66 19.74
C ARG A 81 0.89 -0.19 19.84
N LYS A 82 0.45 0.66 18.91
CA LYS A 82 -0.95 1.13 18.86
C LYS A 82 -1.91 -0.03 18.54
N ALA A 83 -1.54 -0.90 17.61
CA ALA A 83 -2.28 -2.10 17.25
C ALA A 83 -2.45 -3.03 18.46
N GLU A 84 -1.38 -3.32 19.19
CA GLU A 84 -1.43 -4.14 20.41
C GLU A 84 -2.43 -3.56 21.43
N LYS A 85 -2.41 -2.25 21.67
CA LYS A 85 -3.35 -1.57 22.57
C LYS A 85 -4.80 -1.75 22.12
N ILE A 86 -5.10 -1.49 20.84
CA ILE A 86 -6.46 -1.64 20.28
C ILE A 86 -6.96 -3.08 20.43
N LEU A 87 -6.11 -4.06 20.11
CA LEU A 87 -6.50 -5.47 20.16
C LEU A 87 -6.73 -5.97 21.60
N LYS A 88 -5.97 -5.44 22.58
CA LYS A 88 -6.22 -5.66 24.01
C LYS A 88 -7.56 -5.08 24.46
N GLU A 89 -7.90 -3.87 24.04
CA GLU A 89 -9.18 -3.23 24.33
C GLU A 89 -10.38 -3.98 23.72
N VAL A 90 -10.18 -4.63 22.57
CA VAL A 90 -11.19 -5.51 21.94
C VAL A 90 -11.36 -6.84 22.70
N GLY A 91 -10.38 -7.25 23.51
CA GLY A 91 -10.42 -8.46 24.34
C GLY A 91 -9.83 -9.71 23.67
N LEU A 92 -8.97 -9.54 22.66
CA LEU A 92 -8.33 -10.68 21.99
C LEU A 92 -7.28 -11.35 22.89
N SER A 93 -7.05 -12.64 22.66
CA SER A 93 -6.01 -13.40 23.37
C SER A 93 -4.60 -12.92 23.00
N GLU A 94 -3.66 -12.99 23.94
CA GLU A 94 -2.25 -12.65 23.72
C GLU A 94 -1.62 -13.40 22.54
N GLU A 95 -2.02 -14.65 22.29
CA GLU A 95 -1.55 -15.43 21.14
C GLU A 95 -2.04 -14.83 19.82
N THR A 96 -3.33 -14.50 19.73
CA THR A 96 -3.93 -13.85 18.55
C THR A 96 -3.32 -12.47 18.31
N ILE A 97 -3.11 -11.70 19.37
CA ILE A 97 -2.50 -10.36 19.30
C ILE A 97 -1.10 -10.47 18.70
N LYS A 98 -0.25 -11.37 19.20
CA LYS A 98 1.11 -11.57 18.67
C LYS A 98 1.10 -11.92 17.18
N LYS A 99 0.17 -12.78 16.75
CA LYS A 99 0.02 -13.17 15.33
C LYS A 99 -0.34 -11.98 14.42
N ILE A 100 -1.07 -10.99 14.93
CA ILE A 100 -1.45 -9.78 14.18
C ILE A 100 -0.34 -8.72 14.22
N VAL A 101 0.23 -8.48 15.40
CA VAL A 101 1.20 -7.40 15.65
C VAL A 101 2.54 -7.68 14.96
N LEU A 102 2.98 -8.93 14.88
CA LEU A 102 4.25 -9.28 14.26
C LEU A 102 4.33 -8.87 12.77
N PRO A 103 3.37 -9.22 11.88
CA PRO A 103 3.33 -8.69 10.52
C PRO A 103 3.35 -7.14 10.48
N VAL A 104 2.63 -6.46 11.38
CA VAL A 104 2.61 -4.99 11.46
C VAL A 104 3.99 -4.44 11.82
N GLN A 105 4.70 -5.04 12.77
CA GLN A 105 6.02 -4.56 13.17
C GLN A 105 7.07 -4.73 12.05
N ASP A 106 7.00 -5.82 11.31
CA ASP A 106 8.05 -6.21 10.37
C ASP A 106 7.79 -5.76 8.92
N HIS A 107 6.62 -5.20 8.59
CA HIS A 107 6.21 -4.91 7.20
C HIS A 107 7.09 -3.89 6.46
N ARG A 108 7.97 -3.15 7.15
CA ARG A 108 8.77 -2.09 6.53
C ARG A 108 9.87 -2.63 5.62
N ARG A 109 10.47 -3.77 5.97
CA ARG A 109 11.67 -4.33 5.32
C ARG A 109 11.50 -5.83 5.09
N PRO A 110 12.22 -6.42 4.12
CA PRO A 110 12.30 -7.87 4.02
C PRO A 110 12.83 -8.46 5.33
N VAL A 111 12.14 -9.47 5.84
CA VAL A 111 12.56 -10.27 6.99
C VAL A 111 12.48 -11.75 6.62
N SER A 112 13.10 -12.62 7.42
CA SER A 112 13.01 -14.06 7.23
C SER A 112 11.56 -14.53 7.20
N TRP A 113 11.24 -15.40 6.24
CA TRP A 113 9.89 -15.94 6.07
C TRP A 113 9.51 -16.85 7.23
N ILE A 114 8.50 -16.46 8.02
CA ILE A 114 7.97 -17.30 9.12
C ILE A 114 6.69 -18.03 8.68
N SER A 115 5.73 -17.31 8.11
CA SER A 115 4.43 -17.87 7.69
C SER A 115 3.76 -17.01 6.62
N PRO A 116 2.75 -17.56 5.90
CA PRO A 116 1.89 -16.76 5.02
C PRO A 116 1.32 -15.50 5.69
N LEU A 117 0.83 -15.61 6.92
CA LEU A 117 0.30 -14.48 7.69
C LEU A 117 1.37 -13.43 7.97
N HIS A 118 2.55 -13.82 8.46
CA HIS A 118 3.64 -12.90 8.79
C HIS A 118 4.05 -12.03 7.61
N GLN A 119 4.10 -12.61 6.41
CA GLN A 119 4.59 -11.94 5.22
C GLN A 119 3.50 -11.17 4.45
N SER A 120 2.24 -11.42 4.77
CA SER A 120 1.10 -10.89 4.01
C SER A 120 1.05 -9.37 3.94
N VAL A 121 1.32 -8.67 5.06
CA VAL A 121 1.29 -7.19 5.12
C VAL A 121 2.45 -6.58 4.34
N TYR A 122 3.66 -7.14 4.48
CA TYR A 122 4.82 -6.72 3.69
C TYR A 122 4.52 -6.83 2.19
N LEU A 123 4.03 -7.99 1.75
CA LEU A 123 3.71 -8.22 0.33
C LEU A 123 2.59 -7.29 -0.16
N ALA A 124 1.54 -7.09 0.65
CA ALA A 124 0.42 -6.21 0.30
C ALA A 124 0.85 -4.75 0.15
N ASP A 125 1.52 -4.18 1.16
CA ASP A 125 2.01 -2.79 1.08
C ASP A 125 3.03 -2.64 -0.06
N LYS A 126 4.04 -3.51 -0.15
CA LYS A 126 5.12 -3.32 -1.12
C LYS A 126 4.72 -3.60 -2.57
N ILE A 127 3.99 -4.69 -2.84
CA ILE A 127 3.68 -5.08 -4.22
C ILE A 127 2.45 -4.34 -4.74
N LEU A 128 1.44 -4.09 -3.90
CA LEU A 128 0.15 -3.57 -4.35
C LEU A 128 0.00 -2.06 -4.11
N GLU A 129 0.53 -1.51 -3.01
CA GLU A 129 0.33 -0.09 -2.62
C GLU A 129 1.58 0.80 -2.79
N GLN A 130 2.75 0.22 -3.10
CA GLN A 130 4.01 0.92 -3.37
C GLN A 130 4.52 0.75 -4.82
N MET A 131 3.74 0.09 -5.66
CA MET A 131 4.01 -0.15 -7.09
C MET A 131 2.71 0.00 -7.91
N GLY A 132 2.76 -0.27 -9.21
CA GLY A 132 1.59 -0.23 -10.09
C GLY A 132 1.22 1.15 -10.60
N ALA A 133 0.16 1.24 -11.41
CA ALA A 133 -0.32 2.54 -11.86
C ALA A 133 -0.86 3.39 -10.70
N TYR A 134 -1.39 2.75 -9.65
CA TYR A 134 -1.88 3.42 -8.45
C TYR A 134 -0.79 4.29 -7.77
N ILE A 135 0.45 3.79 -7.66
CA ILE A 135 1.53 4.54 -7.00
C ILE A 135 1.86 5.85 -7.71
N ILE A 136 1.54 5.99 -9.01
CA ILE A 136 1.77 7.21 -9.76
C ILE A 136 1.02 8.36 -9.09
N PHE A 137 -0.27 8.16 -8.84
CA PHE A 137 -1.15 9.15 -8.20
C PHE A 137 -0.75 9.35 -6.74
N ARG A 138 -0.70 8.26 -5.96
CA ARG A 138 -0.41 8.32 -4.52
C ARG A 138 0.91 9.00 -4.23
N ARG A 139 1.96 8.73 -5.01
CA ARG A 139 3.30 9.30 -4.78
C ARG A 139 3.35 10.78 -5.13
N CYS A 140 2.64 11.24 -6.16
CA CYS A 140 2.55 12.67 -6.46
C CYS A 140 1.86 13.42 -5.31
N VAL A 141 0.80 12.85 -4.74
CA VAL A 141 0.15 13.40 -3.53
C VAL A 141 1.10 13.39 -2.34
N PHE A 142 1.74 12.26 -2.06
CA PHE A 142 2.67 12.11 -0.92
C PHE A 142 3.78 13.17 -0.94
N VAL A 143 4.34 13.47 -2.12
CA VAL A 143 5.40 14.48 -2.24
C VAL A 143 4.90 15.89 -1.86
N GLY A 144 3.62 16.20 -2.12
CA GLY A 144 2.99 17.45 -1.70
C GLY A 144 2.73 17.55 -0.20
N GLU A 145 2.45 16.42 0.46
CA GLU A 145 2.22 16.35 1.91
C GLU A 145 3.53 16.32 2.73
N CYS A 146 4.58 15.75 2.15
CA CYS A 146 5.79 15.42 2.89
C CYS A 146 6.66 16.66 3.15
N VAL A 147 6.86 16.96 4.43
CA VAL A 147 7.58 18.15 4.90
C VAL A 147 9.03 18.22 4.40
N ASP A 148 9.63 17.09 4.03
CA ASP A 148 10.99 17.00 3.50
C ASP A 148 11.13 17.63 2.09
N TYR A 149 10.02 17.89 1.39
CA TYR A 149 9.98 18.47 0.03
C TYR A 149 9.39 19.88 -0.04
N LYS A 150 8.91 20.43 1.08
CA LYS A 150 8.12 21.68 1.11
C LYS A 150 8.77 22.88 0.42
N ASP A 151 10.10 23.01 0.51
CA ASP A 151 10.89 24.13 -0.01
C ASP A 151 11.58 23.80 -1.34
N LYS A 152 11.25 22.65 -1.95
CA LYS A 152 11.90 22.15 -3.15
C LYS A 152 10.97 22.29 -4.37
N PRO A 153 11.52 22.45 -5.59
CA PRO A 153 10.68 22.47 -6.79
C PRO A 153 9.86 21.18 -6.91
N PHE A 154 8.55 21.30 -7.16
CA PHE A 154 7.64 20.14 -7.15
C PHE A 154 8.08 19.04 -8.13
N LEU A 155 8.47 19.43 -9.35
CA LEU A 155 8.84 18.50 -10.41
C LEU A 155 10.11 17.73 -10.06
N TRP A 156 11.12 18.43 -9.53
CA TRP A 156 12.32 17.81 -9.01
C TRP A 156 12.00 16.85 -7.85
N SER A 157 11.11 17.24 -6.95
CA SER A 157 10.74 16.45 -5.77
C SER A 157 10.04 15.15 -6.15
N ILE A 158 9.13 15.21 -7.13
CA ILE A 158 8.47 14.04 -7.69
C ILE A 158 9.50 13.14 -8.37
N GLU A 159 10.29 13.67 -9.32
CA GLU A 159 11.33 12.89 -10.00
C GLU A 159 12.30 12.22 -9.04
N HIS A 160 12.79 12.98 -8.05
CA HIS A 160 13.70 12.49 -7.03
C HIS A 160 13.06 11.34 -6.25
N GLN A 161 11.81 11.47 -5.84
CA GLN A 161 11.14 10.44 -5.05
C GLN A 161 10.83 9.18 -5.87
N PHE A 162 10.44 9.31 -7.14
CA PHE A 162 10.32 8.15 -8.04
C PHE A 162 11.68 7.48 -8.24
N LYS A 163 12.71 8.24 -8.63
CA LYS A 163 14.08 7.73 -8.84
C LYS A 163 14.60 6.99 -7.61
N LYS A 164 14.55 7.61 -6.42
CA LYS A 164 14.99 7.02 -5.15
C LYS A 164 14.32 5.68 -4.83
N ARG A 165 13.04 5.53 -5.18
CA ARG A 165 12.28 4.30 -4.92
C ARG A 165 12.56 3.23 -5.98
N LEU A 166 12.75 3.64 -7.23
CA LEU A 166 13.14 2.74 -8.30
C LEU A 166 14.57 2.19 -8.07
N GLU A 167 15.51 3.01 -7.60
CA GLU A 167 16.87 2.57 -7.26
C GLU A 167 16.92 1.56 -6.11
N LYS A 168 15.90 1.54 -5.25
CA LYS A 168 15.77 0.58 -4.13
C LYS A 168 15.05 -0.71 -4.53
N PHE A 169 14.59 -0.80 -5.78
CA PHE A 169 13.89 -1.98 -6.23
C PHE A 169 14.84 -3.15 -6.37
N ASP A 170 14.49 -4.24 -5.70
CA ASP A 170 15.10 -5.54 -5.90
C ASP A 170 13.99 -6.58 -5.92
N LYS A 171 13.76 -7.18 -7.10
CA LYS A 171 12.76 -8.25 -7.23
C LYS A 171 13.12 -9.48 -6.38
N ASN A 172 14.40 -9.69 -6.08
CA ASN A 172 14.87 -10.82 -5.27
C ASN A 172 14.54 -10.64 -3.78
N ALA A 173 14.13 -9.43 -3.36
CA ALA A 173 13.54 -9.20 -2.05
C ALA A 173 12.14 -9.83 -1.90
N PHE A 174 11.58 -10.40 -2.98
CA PHE A 174 10.29 -11.08 -2.99
C PHE A 174 10.45 -12.55 -3.42
N PRO A 175 9.58 -13.46 -2.92
CA PRO A 175 9.56 -14.85 -3.38
C PRO A 175 9.42 -14.94 -4.90
N SER A 176 10.19 -15.85 -5.52
CA SER A 176 10.26 -16.01 -6.99
C SER A 176 8.91 -16.22 -7.67
N ARG A 177 7.94 -16.84 -6.98
CA ARG A 177 6.58 -17.01 -7.47
C ARG A 177 5.85 -15.69 -7.78
N PHE A 178 6.28 -14.58 -7.18
CA PHE A 178 5.70 -13.25 -7.36
C PHE A 178 6.50 -12.38 -8.34
N HIS A 179 7.65 -12.81 -8.85
CA HIS A 179 8.52 -11.95 -9.69
C HIS A 179 7.81 -11.36 -10.90
N ARG A 180 6.97 -12.15 -11.60
CA ARG A 180 6.18 -11.64 -12.73
C ARG A 180 5.17 -10.58 -12.33
N LEU A 181 4.52 -10.73 -11.17
CA LEU A 181 3.59 -9.72 -10.64
C LEU A 181 4.36 -8.45 -10.23
N VAL A 182 5.50 -8.62 -9.58
CA VAL A 182 6.38 -7.51 -9.17
C VAL A 182 6.89 -6.74 -10.39
N GLU A 183 7.39 -7.42 -11.41
CA GLU A 183 7.82 -6.82 -12.69
C GLU A 183 6.66 -6.10 -13.39
N TYR A 184 5.47 -6.74 -13.43
CA TYR A 184 4.26 -6.14 -13.98
C TYR A 184 3.87 -4.85 -13.26
N GLN A 185 3.94 -4.82 -11.93
CA GLN A 185 3.60 -3.64 -11.13
C GLN A 185 4.67 -2.56 -11.27
N TYR A 186 5.94 -2.95 -11.38
CA TYR A 186 7.07 -2.04 -11.35
C TYR A 186 7.26 -1.23 -12.64
N GLN A 187 6.85 -1.77 -13.79
CA GLN A 187 6.95 -1.07 -15.07
C GLN A 187 6.17 0.27 -15.09
N TRP A 188 5.12 0.40 -14.27
CA TRP A 188 4.24 1.58 -14.28
C TRP A 188 4.94 2.84 -13.76
N PRO A 189 5.50 2.86 -12.52
CA PRO A 189 6.26 4.01 -12.04
C PRO A 189 7.54 4.28 -12.84
N GLU A 190 8.14 3.26 -13.46
CA GLU A 190 9.30 3.41 -14.35
C GLU A 190 8.92 4.23 -15.59
N LYS A 191 7.89 3.78 -16.34
CA LYS A 191 7.36 4.51 -17.51
C LYS A 191 6.94 5.94 -17.14
N PHE A 192 6.26 6.13 -16.01
CA PHE A 192 5.86 7.47 -15.58
C PHE A 192 7.05 8.40 -15.31
N LEU A 193 8.14 7.89 -14.72
CA LEU A 193 9.36 8.68 -14.54
C LEU A 193 9.99 9.08 -15.88
N GLU A 194 9.97 8.20 -16.88
CA GLU A 194 10.42 8.53 -18.24
C GLU A 194 9.58 9.65 -18.85
N PHE A 195 8.25 9.54 -18.78
CA PHE A 195 7.34 10.58 -19.27
C PHE A 195 7.54 11.93 -18.56
N LEU A 196 7.83 11.93 -17.26
CA LEU A 196 8.20 13.15 -16.53
C LEU A 196 9.51 13.74 -17.05
N LYS A 197 10.56 12.93 -17.23
CA LYS A 197 11.87 13.37 -17.76
C LYS A 197 11.76 13.93 -19.18
N GLU A 198 10.92 13.32 -20.02
CA GLU A 198 10.58 13.79 -21.37
C GLU A 198 9.71 15.05 -21.38
N ARG A 199 9.27 15.53 -20.21
CA ARG A 199 8.40 16.70 -20.06
C ARG A 199 7.07 16.55 -20.80
N ARG A 200 6.54 15.32 -20.89
CA ARG A 200 5.21 15.09 -21.46
C ARG A 200 4.17 15.90 -20.70
N LYS A 201 3.38 16.69 -21.43
CA LYS A 201 2.49 17.70 -20.82
C LYS A 201 1.51 17.05 -19.82
N TRP A 202 0.93 15.89 -20.16
CA TRP A 202 0.00 15.18 -19.29
C TRP A 202 0.68 14.68 -18.00
N ALA A 203 1.91 14.18 -18.08
CA ALA A 203 2.64 13.63 -16.95
C ALA A 203 3.02 14.75 -15.97
N VAL A 204 3.50 15.88 -16.49
CA VAL A 204 3.80 17.07 -15.67
C VAL A 204 2.52 17.62 -15.02
N ARG A 205 1.38 17.65 -15.73
CA ARG A 205 0.09 18.07 -15.17
C ARG A 205 -0.43 17.12 -14.09
N LEU A 206 -0.37 15.81 -14.30
CA LEU A 206 -0.71 14.80 -13.29
C LEU A 206 0.14 15.01 -12.04
N GLY A 207 1.47 15.11 -12.21
CA GLY A 207 2.41 15.34 -11.12
C GLY A 207 2.11 16.62 -10.34
N ARG A 208 1.89 17.73 -11.05
CA ARG A 208 1.50 19.01 -10.44
C ARG A 208 0.19 18.90 -9.67
N LYS A 209 -0.85 18.33 -10.28
CA LYS A 209 -2.16 18.21 -9.64
C LYS A 209 -2.10 17.35 -8.38
N GLY A 210 -1.38 16.22 -8.43
CA GLY A 210 -1.15 15.39 -7.25
C GLY A 210 -0.42 16.15 -6.16
N TYR A 211 0.66 16.85 -6.50
CA TYR A 211 1.41 17.68 -5.55
C TYR A 211 0.55 18.75 -4.88
N GLU A 212 -0.28 19.46 -5.64
CA GLU A 212 -1.21 20.47 -5.12
C GLU A 212 -2.26 19.85 -4.20
N ILE A 213 -2.83 18.70 -4.59
CA ILE A 213 -3.77 17.93 -3.75
C ILE A 213 -3.12 17.56 -2.41
N GLY A 214 -1.87 17.10 -2.42
CA GLY A 214 -1.13 16.79 -1.19
C GLY A 214 -0.90 18.03 -0.34
N LYS A 215 -0.43 19.12 -0.94
CA LYS A 215 -0.13 20.37 -0.23
C LYS A 215 -1.38 20.98 0.42
N GLU A 216 -2.51 20.96 -0.29
CA GLU A 216 -3.78 21.55 0.16
C GLU A 216 -4.65 20.58 0.94
N ARG A 217 -4.34 19.28 0.86
CA ARG A 217 -5.13 18.18 1.44
C ARG A 217 -6.57 18.19 0.94
N SER A 218 -6.75 18.57 -0.32
CA SER A 218 -8.06 18.92 -0.88
C SER A 218 -8.87 17.73 -1.41
N LEU A 219 -8.24 16.58 -1.63
CA LEU A 219 -8.90 15.41 -2.20
C LEU A 219 -8.16 14.10 -1.82
N GLY A 220 -8.90 13.03 -1.52
CA GLY A 220 -8.32 11.70 -1.32
C GLY A 220 -7.69 11.14 -2.60
N VAL A 221 -6.76 10.19 -2.47
CA VAL A 221 -6.03 9.60 -3.61
C VAL A 221 -6.99 8.88 -4.57
N ASP A 222 -7.94 8.13 -4.04
CA ASP A 222 -8.92 7.39 -4.84
C ASP A 222 -9.80 8.32 -5.67
N ASP A 223 -10.23 9.43 -5.08
CA ASP A 223 -11.04 10.43 -5.79
C ASP A 223 -10.20 11.23 -6.79
N PHE A 224 -8.91 11.45 -6.50
CA PHE A 224 -7.98 11.98 -7.50
C PHE A 224 -7.92 11.07 -8.73
N ILE A 225 -7.80 9.75 -8.55
CA ILE A 225 -7.78 8.78 -9.66
C ILE A 225 -9.11 8.80 -10.43
N LYS A 226 -10.25 8.81 -9.73
CA LYS A 226 -11.58 8.86 -10.35
C LYS A 226 -11.79 10.12 -11.17
N ASN A 227 -11.35 11.27 -10.67
CA ASN A 227 -11.60 12.58 -11.27
C ASN A 227 -10.54 12.99 -12.30
N PHE A 228 -9.39 12.31 -12.35
CA PHE A 228 -8.35 12.59 -13.33
C PHE A 228 -8.87 12.47 -14.76
N GLN A 229 -8.67 13.51 -15.57
CA GLN A 229 -9.07 13.54 -16.97
C GLN A 229 -7.84 13.25 -17.84
N PRO A 230 -7.78 12.09 -18.51
CA PRO A 230 -6.63 11.70 -19.32
C PRO A 230 -6.54 12.51 -20.61
N GLU A 231 -5.32 12.90 -20.94
CA GLU A 231 -4.89 13.69 -22.11
C GLU A 231 -4.89 12.91 -23.44
N ASP A 232 -4.53 11.64 -23.32
CA ASP A 232 -4.08 10.78 -24.40
C ASP A 232 -4.18 9.30 -24.02
N ARG A 233 -3.74 8.43 -24.92
CA ARG A 233 -3.82 6.98 -24.75
C ARG A 233 -3.04 6.48 -23.53
N GLU A 234 -1.87 7.05 -23.25
CA GLU A 234 -0.99 6.61 -22.16
C GLU A 234 -1.58 7.00 -20.79
N SER A 235 -2.05 8.24 -20.66
CA SER A 235 -2.70 8.72 -19.45
C SER A 235 -4.05 8.03 -19.19
N GLU A 236 -4.79 7.66 -20.24
CA GLU A 236 -6.01 6.84 -20.13
C GLU A 236 -5.67 5.43 -19.63
N GLU A 237 -4.61 4.81 -20.15
CA GLU A 237 -4.18 3.47 -19.72
C GLU A 237 -3.75 3.45 -18.25
N ILE A 238 -2.95 4.42 -17.81
CA ILE A 238 -2.54 4.57 -16.40
C ILE A 238 -3.75 4.75 -15.48
N ARG A 239 -4.69 5.63 -15.86
CA ARG A 239 -5.89 5.86 -15.08
C ARG A 239 -6.75 4.60 -14.99
N ARG A 240 -6.99 3.93 -16.13
CA ARG A 240 -7.79 2.70 -16.19
C ARG A 240 -7.18 1.59 -15.33
N GLU A 241 -5.86 1.42 -15.39
CA GLU A 241 -5.16 0.44 -14.56
C GLU A 241 -5.33 0.75 -13.07
N ALA A 242 -5.12 2.01 -12.65
CA ALA A 242 -5.30 2.43 -11.27
C ALA A 242 -6.76 2.27 -10.80
N LEU A 243 -7.74 2.63 -11.66
CA LEU A 243 -9.17 2.44 -11.39
C LEU A 243 -9.54 0.97 -11.23
N ASN A 244 -9.03 0.11 -12.10
CA ASN A 244 -9.28 -1.33 -11.99
C ASN A 244 -8.70 -1.89 -10.69
N TYR A 245 -7.54 -1.38 -10.24
CA TYR A 245 -6.93 -1.79 -8.99
C TYR A 245 -7.76 -1.36 -7.77
N ILE A 246 -8.12 -0.08 -7.64
CA ILE A 246 -8.88 0.41 -6.47
C ILE A 246 -10.30 -0.19 -6.41
N ASN A 247 -10.86 -0.60 -7.55
CA ASN A 247 -12.14 -1.30 -7.61
C ASN A 247 -12.02 -2.83 -7.44
N GLY A 248 -10.83 -3.35 -7.09
CA GLY A 248 -10.59 -4.78 -6.84
C GLY A 248 -10.60 -5.68 -8.08
N LYS A 249 -10.72 -5.12 -9.29
CA LYS A 249 -10.82 -5.90 -10.54
C LYS A 249 -9.49 -6.59 -10.91
N LYS A 250 -8.37 -6.03 -10.46
CA LYS A 250 -7.02 -6.53 -10.80
C LYS A 250 -6.61 -7.81 -10.07
N PHE A 251 -7.22 -8.15 -8.93
CA PHE A 251 -6.79 -9.32 -8.15
C PHE A 251 -6.82 -10.63 -8.95
N LYS A 252 -7.84 -10.83 -9.78
CA LYS A 252 -7.93 -12.01 -10.65
C LYS A 252 -6.84 -12.03 -11.72
N GLU A 253 -6.50 -10.87 -12.29
CA GLU A 253 -5.41 -10.75 -13.26
C GLU A 253 -4.05 -11.01 -12.60
N PHE A 254 -3.85 -10.52 -11.37
CA PHE A 254 -2.63 -10.75 -10.59
C PHE A 254 -2.42 -12.24 -10.27
N GLU A 255 -3.49 -13.01 -10.01
CA GLU A 255 -3.39 -14.46 -9.83
C GLU A 255 -2.79 -15.14 -11.07
N GLY A 256 -3.14 -14.70 -12.28
CA GLY A 256 -2.56 -15.21 -13.54
C GLY A 256 -1.08 -14.88 -13.74
N LEU A 257 -0.55 -13.90 -13.00
CA LEU A 257 0.86 -13.53 -13.00
C LEU A 257 1.67 -14.31 -11.94
N ILE A 258 1.01 -15.03 -11.03
CA ILE A 258 1.68 -15.78 -9.97
C ILE A 258 1.95 -17.21 -10.44
N ARG A 259 3.18 -17.69 -10.23
CA ARG A 259 3.49 -19.11 -10.46
C ARG A 259 2.97 -19.93 -9.28
N PHE A 260 2.05 -20.85 -9.54
CA PHE A 260 1.68 -21.88 -8.58
C PHE A 260 2.64 -23.06 -8.75
N TYR A 261 3.54 -23.26 -7.78
CA TYR A 261 4.26 -24.53 -7.71
C TYR A 261 3.25 -25.58 -7.24
N LYS A 262 3.08 -26.67 -8.01
CA LYS A 262 2.53 -27.90 -7.43
C LYS A 262 3.51 -28.33 -6.35
N ILE A 263 3.13 -28.17 -5.08
CA ILE A 263 3.83 -28.84 -3.99
C ILE A 263 3.45 -30.32 -4.17
N ASN A 264 4.33 -31.09 -4.83
CA ASN A 264 4.27 -32.54 -4.74
C ASN A 264 4.66 -32.87 -3.30
N TYR A 265 3.71 -33.39 -2.52
CA TYR A 265 3.97 -33.99 -1.22
C TYR A 265 4.83 -35.24 -1.36
#